data_AF-A0A941DP50-F1
#
_entry.id   AF-A0A941DP50-F1
#
_cell.length_a   1.000
_cell.length_b   1.000
_cell.length_c   1.000
_cell.angle_alpha   90.00
_cell.angle_beta   90.00
_cell.angle_gamma   90.00
#
_symmetry.space_group_name_H-M   'P 1'
#
loop_
_entity.id
_entity.type
_entity.pdbx_description
1 polymer ?
#
loop_
_entity_poly.entity_id
_entity_poly.type
_entity_poly.pdbx_seq_one_letter_code
_entity_poly.pdbx_strand_id
1 'polypeptide(L)'
;MQNLSEQGSRATELKPVLGSLLAAGIMTFLLSQRGAAFMLILFGFICIPWLLQSIYYYISKPAQRKLLMQKIRIWLIALFLITGIHLLRHHHVRNQGQDIADRIQHYADEHGHYPPSLQSIGTPEELKKGTLVLFGYRLPDNKESDAQPAFFYMSTYVALHVERYDFNTRRWEHEIPDRD
;
A
#
# COMPACT_ATOMS: atom_id res chain seq x y z
N MET A 1 -15.27 0.80 -46.07
CA MET A 1 -16.51 1.31 -45.43
C MET A 1 -17.00 0.50 -44.22
N GLN A 2 -16.43 -0.68 -43.90
CA GLN A 2 -16.81 -1.47 -42.70
C GLN A 2 -16.40 -0.86 -41.33
N ASN A 3 -15.44 0.06 -41.30
CA ASN A 3 -14.86 0.57 -40.04
C ASN A 3 -15.79 1.53 -39.26
N LEU A 4 -16.73 2.20 -39.94
CA LEU A 4 -17.61 3.20 -39.31
C LEU A 4 -18.83 2.58 -38.61
N SER A 5 -19.34 1.44 -39.09
CA SER A 5 -20.46 0.75 -38.44
C SER A 5 -20.02 0.02 -37.16
N GLU A 6 -18.81 -0.55 -37.14
CA GLU A 6 -18.24 -1.15 -35.93
C GLU A 6 -17.93 -0.12 -34.84
N GLN A 7 -17.42 1.07 -35.23
CA GLN A 7 -17.19 2.17 -34.28
C GLN A 7 -18.51 2.71 -33.71
N GLY A 8 -19.54 2.85 -34.55
CA GLY A 8 -20.87 3.27 -34.11
C GLY A 8 -21.50 2.30 -33.13
N SER A 9 -21.42 0.99 -33.39
CA SER A 9 -21.97 -0.07 -32.53
C SER A 9 -21.23 -0.21 -31.20
N ARG A 10 -19.89 -0.12 -31.18
CA ARG A 10 -19.09 -0.14 -29.93
C ARG A 10 -19.38 1.07 -29.05
N ALA A 11 -19.58 2.24 -29.65
CA ALA A 11 -19.88 3.47 -28.90
C ALA A 11 -21.25 3.40 -28.20
N THR A 12 -22.26 2.76 -28.79
CA THR A 12 -23.56 2.53 -28.13
C THR A 12 -23.49 1.51 -27.00
N GLU A 13 -22.63 0.49 -27.12
CA GLU A 13 -22.44 -0.54 -26.08
C GLU A 13 -21.59 -0.06 -24.89
N LEU A 14 -20.69 0.91 -25.09
CA LEU A 14 -19.80 1.43 -24.03
C LEU A 14 -20.47 2.44 -23.08
N LYS A 15 -21.43 3.24 -23.58
CA LYS A 15 -22.16 4.23 -22.78
C LYS A 15 -22.70 3.71 -21.42
N PRO A 16 -23.33 2.53 -21.32
CA PRO A 16 -23.90 2.07 -20.06
C PRO A 16 -22.88 1.61 -19.01
N VAL A 17 -21.61 1.36 -19.40
CA VAL A 17 -20.52 0.96 -18.50
C VAL A 17 -19.46 2.06 -18.29
N LEU A 18 -19.41 3.07 -19.16
CA LEU A 18 -18.42 4.14 -19.12
C LEU A 18 -18.35 4.84 -17.75
N GLY A 19 -19.49 5.12 -17.14
CA GLY A 19 -19.52 5.72 -15.79
C GLY A 19 -18.86 4.85 -14.73
N SER A 20 -19.08 3.52 -14.78
CA SER A 20 -18.41 2.57 -13.89
C SER A 20 -16.92 2.46 -14.19
N LEU A 21 -16.53 2.50 -15.46
CA LEU A 21 -15.12 2.48 -15.86
C LEU A 21 -14.37 3.72 -15.34
N LEU A 22 -14.93 4.91 -15.55
CA LEU A 22 -14.35 6.18 -15.08
C LEU A 22 -14.28 6.22 -13.55
N ALA A 23 -15.37 5.87 -12.87
CA ALA A 23 -15.39 5.84 -11.41
C ALA A 23 -14.38 4.84 -10.84
N ALA A 24 -14.33 3.62 -11.38
CA ALA A 24 -13.35 2.61 -10.96
C ALA A 24 -11.91 3.05 -11.25
N GLY A 25 -11.67 3.73 -12.38
CA GLY A 25 -10.36 4.29 -12.72
C GLY A 25 -9.92 5.37 -11.74
N ILE A 26 -10.79 6.33 -11.43
CA ILE A 26 -10.53 7.40 -10.43
C ILE A 26 -10.26 6.78 -9.06
N MET A 27 -11.10 5.84 -8.61
CA MET A 27 -10.92 5.17 -7.32
C MET A 27 -9.62 4.37 -7.27
N THR A 28 -9.27 3.68 -8.36
CA THR A 28 -8.00 2.97 -8.46
C THR A 28 -6.83 3.94 -8.34
N PHE A 29 -6.87 5.06 -9.06
CA PHE A 29 -5.82 6.07 -9.01
C PHE A 29 -5.66 6.67 -7.61
N LEU A 30 -6.76 7.05 -6.96
CA LEU A 30 -6.75 7.66 -5.62
C LEU A 30 -6.34 6.66 -4.53
N LEU A 31 -6.89 5.45 -4.56
CA LEU A 31 -6.62 4.46 -3.52
C LEU A 31 -5.28 3.73 -3.70
N SER A 32 -4.65 3.79 -4.88
CA SER A 32 -3.31 3.21 -5.08
C SER A 32 -2.16 4.10 -4.59
N GLN A 33 -2.46 5.32 -4.13
CA GLN A 33 -1.46 6.25 -3.61
C GLN A 33 -0.75 5.72 -2.35
N ARG A 34 0.46 6.23 -2.07
CA ARG A 34 1.23 5.85 -0.87
C ARG A 34 0.50 6.31 0.39
N GLY A 35 0.46 5.46 1.42
CA GLY A 35 -0.24 5.74 2.67
C GLY A 35 -1.77 5.66 2.59
N ALA A 36 -2.37 5.36 1.43
CA ALA A 36 -3.83 5.28 1.27
C ALA A 36 -4.42 3.88 1.53
N ALA A 37 -3.60 2.88 1.92
CA ALA A 37 -4.10 1.50 2.03
C ALA A 37 -5.16 1.34 3.12
N PHE A 38 -5.12 2.15 4.19
CA PHE A 38 -6.17 2.17 5.22
C PHE A 38 -7.55 2.55 4.64
N MET A 39 -7.59 3.33 3.55
CA MET A 39 -8.82 3.72 2.88
C MET A 39 -9.51 2.55 2.17
N LEU A 40 -8.83 1.41 1.96
CA LEU A 40 -9.46 0.19 1.44
C LEU A 40 -10.59 -0.31 2.33
N ILE A 41 -10.47 -0.13 3.66
CA ILE A 41 -11.52 -0.52 4.61
C ILE A 41 -12.77 0.35 4.40
N LEU A 42 -12.57 1.67 4.28
CA LEU A 42 -13.65 2.63 4.01
C LEU A 42 -14.30 2.35 2.65
N PHE A 43 -13.48 2.05 1.64
CA PHE A 43 -13.96 1.65 0.33
C PHE A 43 -14.80 0.36 0.40
N GLY A 44 -14.37 -0.62 1.20
CA GLY A 44 -15.12 -1.84 1.47
C GLY A 44 -16.51 -1.56 2.03
N PHE A 45 -16.63 -0.66 3.02
CA PHE A 45 -17.92 -0.26 3.59
C PHE A 45 -18.90 0.33 2.57
N ILE A 46 -18.40 1.04 1.54
CA ILE A 46 -19.23 1.61 0.48
C ILE A 46 -19.55 0.57 -0.60
N CYS A 47 -18.56 -0.25 -0.98
CA CYS A 47 -18.70 -1.20 -2.08
C CYS A 47 -19.47 -2.46 -1.71
N ILE A 48 -19.38 -2.96 -0.47
CA ILE A 48 -20.06 -4.20 -0.06
C ILE A 48 -21.58 -4.07 -0.23
N PRO A 49 -22.26 -3.03 0.28
CA PRO A 49 -23.71 -2.86 0.07
C PRO A 49 -24.08 -2.78 -1.41
N TRP A 50 -23.29 -2.06 -2.21
CA TRP A 50 -23.51 -1.96 -3.66
C TRP A 50 -23.37 -3.32 -4.36
N LEU A 51 -22.40 -4.14 -3.95
CA LEU A 51 -22.15 -5.45 -4.51
C LEU A 51 -23.26 -6.44 -4.12
N LEU A 52 -23.72 -6.40 -2.87
CA LEU A 52 -24.87 -7.19 -2.40
C LEU A 52 -26.15 -6.81 -3.15
N GLN A 53 -26.41 -5.51 -3.30
CA GLN A 53 -27.55 -5.02 -4.08
C GLN A 53 -27.44 -5.45 -5.56
N SER A 54 -26.23 -5.41 -6.12
CA SER A 54 -25.98 -5.90 -7.46
C SER A 54 -26.30 -7.39 -7.57
N ILE A 55 -25.82 -8.24 -6.66
CA ILE A 55 -26.15 -9.68 -6.64
C ILE A 55 -27.67 -9.90 -6.57
N TYR A 56 -28.38 -9.15 -5.73
CA TYR A 56 -29.84 -9.22 -5.66
C TYR A 56 -30.49 -8.90 -7.01
N TYR A 57 -30.07 -7.82 -7.67
CA TYR A 57 -30.59 -7.48 -9.01
C TYR A 57 -30.19 -8.47 -10.10
N TYR A 58 -29.01 -9.09 -9.99
CA TYR A 58 -28.60 -10.16 -10.90
C TYR A 58 -29.60 -11.32 -10.87
N ILE A 59 -30.03 -11.72 -9.68
CA ILE A 59 -31.00 -12.80 -9.48
C ILE A 59 -32.38 -12.35 -9.97
N SER A 60 -32.85 -11.20 -9.50
CA SER A 60 -34.24 -10.73 -9.67
C SER A 60 -34.54 -10.10 -11.04
N LYS A 61 -33.54 -9.63 -11.79
CA LYS A 61 -33.74 -8.90 -13.07
C LYS A 61 -32.89 -9.50 -14.20
N PRO A 62 -33.34 -10.60 -14.85
CA PRO A 62 -32.58 -11.30 -15.89
C PRO A 62 -32.18 -10.41 -17.07
N ALA A 63 -33.03 -9.44 -17.45
CA ALA A 63 -32.75 -8.49 -18.53
C ALA A 63 -31.51 -7.61 -18.28
N GLN A 64 -31.10 -7.41 -17.01
CA GLN A 64 -29.98 -6.54 -16.65
C GLN A 64 -28.67 -7.31 -16.36
N ARG A 65 -28.70 -8.65 -16.38
CA ARG A 65 -27.58 -9.51 -15.97
C ARG A 65 -26.28 -9.23 -16.71
N LYS A 66 -26.32 -9.09 -18.04
CA LYS A 66 -25.11 -8.84 -18.86
C LYS A 66 -24.42 -7.54 -18.47
N LEU A 67 -25.18 -6.45 -18.38
CA LEU A 67 -24.66 -5.14 -18.00
C LEU A 67 -24.10 -5.14 -16.58
N LEU A 68 -24.82 -5.78 -15.65
CA LEU A 68 -24.40 -5.86 -14.26
C LEU A 68 -23.10 -6.67 -14.09
N MET A 69 -22.96 -7.80 -14.81
CA MET A 69 -21.73 -8.58 -14.81
C MET A 69 -20.53 -7.79 -15.35
N GLN A 70 -20.73 -6.97 -16.39
CA GLN A 70 -19.67 -6.08 -16.89
C GLN A 70 -19.24 -5.07 -15.81
N LYS A 71 -20.20 -4.43 -15.14
CA LYS A 71 -19.90 -3.49 -14.04
C LYS A 71 -19.17 -4.17 -12.88
N ILE A 72 -19.64 -5.35 -12.45
CA ILE A 72 -18.99 -6.12 -11.38
C ILE A 72 -17.55 -6.47 -11.77
N ARG A 73 -17.31 -6.95 -13.01
CA ARG A 73 -15.95 -7.24 -13.49
C ARG A 73 -15.03 -6.03 -13.45
N ILE A 74 -15.50 -4.85 -13.87
CA ILE A 74 -14.73 -3.60 -13.80
C ILE A 74 -14.31 -3.31 -12.36
N TRP A 75 -15.24 -3.39 -11.40
CA TRP A 75 -14.94 -3.13 -10.00
C TRP A 75 -14.04 -4.20 -9.36
N LEU A 76 -14.19 -5.48 -9.73
CA LEU A 76 -13.30 -6.53 -9.26
C LEU A 76 -11.87 -6.33 -9.77
N ILE A 77 -11.69 -5.93 -11.03
CA ILE A 77 -10.36 -5.59 -11.58
C ILE A 77 -9.76 -4.40 -10.82
N ALA A 78 -10.54 -3.35 -10.57
CA ALA A 78 -10.07 -2.20 -9.79
C ALA A 78 -9.64 -2.60 -8.37
N LEU A 79 -10.46 -3.39 -7.66
CA LEU A 79 -10.14 -3.88 -6.33
C LEU A 79 -8.87 -4.75 -6.32
N PHE A 80 -8.73 -5.63 -7.31
CA PHE A 80 -7.55 -6.47 -7.48
C PHE A 80 -6.29 -5.64 -7.70
N LEU A 81 -6.35 -4.62 -8.57
CA LEU A 81 -5.24 -3.71 -8.83
C LEU A 81 -4.82 -2.94 -7.57
N ILE A 82 -5.77 -2.33 -6.86
CA ILE A 82 -5.47 -1.57 -5.64
C ILE A 82 -4.84 -2.49 -4.59
N THR A 83 -5.43 -3.66 -4.35
CA THR A 83 -4.94 -4.63 -3.36
C THR A 83 -3.56 -5.14 -3.73
N GLY A 84 -3.35 -5.50 -5.00
CA GLY A 84 -2.07 -5.98 -5.50
C GLY A 84 -0.96 -4.93 -5.38
N ILE A 85 -1.25 -3.67 -5.71
CA ILE A 85 -0.30 -2.56 -5.55
C ILE A 85 0.12 -2.40 -4.09
N HIS A 86 -0.83 -2.44 -3.16
CA HIS A 86 -0.51 -2.31 -1.73
C HIS A 86 0.22 -3.53 -1.16
N LEU A 87 -0.12 -4.74 -1.58
CA LEU A 87 0.61 -5.95 -1.18
C LEU A 87 2.06 -5.93 -1.65
N LEU A 88 2.27 -5.61 -2.94
CA LEU A 88 3.61 -5.47 -3.50
C LEU A 88 4.42 -4.39 -2.79
N ARG A 89 3.78 -3.24 -2.53
CA ARG A 89 4.41 -2.14 -1.78
C ARG A 89 4.75 -2.55 -0.36
N HIS A 90 3.84 -3.20 0.36
CA HIS A 90 4.07 -3.66 1.72
C HIS A 90 5.27 -4.61 1.79
N HIS A 91 5.33 -5.61 0.89
CA HIS A 91 6.48 -6.50 0.80
C HIS A 91 7.78 -5.75 0.49
N HIS A 92 7.76 -4.81 -0.45
CA HIS A 92 8.97 -4.09 -0.82
C HIS A 92 9.48 -3.16 0.29
N VAL A 93 8.58 -2.43 0.95
CA VAL A 93 8.88 -1.58 2.12
C VAL A 93 9.43 -2.43 3.26
N ARG A 94 8.80 -3.58 3.51
CA ARG A 94 9.22 -4.51 4.54
C ARG A 94 10.63 -5.04 4.31
N ASN A 95 10.91 -5.49 3.10
CA ASN A 95 12.22 -6.03 2.74
C ASN A 95 13.30 -4.94 2.81
N GLN A 96 12.98 -3.71 2.42
CA GLN A 96 13.92 -2.58 2.57
C GLN A 96 14.16 -2.21 4.02
N GLY A 97 13.12 -2.21 4.86
CA GLY A 97 13.28 -2.01 6.29
C GLY A 97 14.20 -3.06 6.90
N GLN A 98 14.01 -4.33 6.52
CA GLN A 98 14.87 -5.43 6.97
C GLN A 98 16.32 -5.27 6.50
N ASP A 99 16.55 -4.94 5.23
CA ASP A 99 17.90 -4.71 4.69
C ASP A 99 18.65 -3.60 5.48
N ILE A 100 17.95 -2.51 5.84
CA ILE A 100 18.54 -1.45 6.65
C ILE A 100 18.84 -1.93 8.06
N ALA A 101 17.91 -2.66 8.71
CA ALA A 101 18.13 -3.21 10.04
C ALA A 101 19.33 -4.18 10.07
N ASP A 102 19.44 -5.03 9.05
CA ASP A 102 20.55 -5.98 8.91
C ASP A 102 21.89 -5.26 8.72
N ARG A 103 21.93 -4.17 7.95
CA ARG A 103 23.12 -3.33 7.80
C ARG A 103 23.52 -2.61 9.09
N ILE A 104 22.54 -2.13 9.86
CA ILE A 104 22.79 -1.54 11.20
C ILE A 104 23.43 -2.58 12.11
N GLN A 105 22.88 -3.80 12.13
CA GLN A 105 23.40 -4.89 12.94
C GLN A 105 24.81 -5.29 12.49
N HIS A 106 25.03 -5.45 11.19
CA HIS A 106 26.33 -5.81 10.64
C HIS A 106 27.40 -4.78 11.00
N TYR A 107 27.09 -3.49 10.90
CA TYR A 107 27.98 -2.43 11.33
C TYR A 107 28.36 -2.57 12.82
N ALA A 108 27.36 -2.86 13.67
CA ALA A 108 27.59 -3.07 15.11
C ALA A 108 28.45 -4.31 15.39
N ASP A 109 28.25 -5.39 14.66
CA ASP A 109 29.04 -6.62 14.78
C ASP A 109 30.51 -6.38 14.36
N GLU A 110 30.75 -5.54 13.35
CA GLU A 110 32.10 -5.23 12.87
C GLU A 110 32.85 -4.20 13.73
N HIS A 111 32.17 -3.17 14.21
CA HIS A 111 32.80 -2.02 14.89
C HIS A 111 32.65 -2.06 16.41
N GLY A 112 31.81 -2.97 16.94
CA GLY A 112 31.49 -3.06 18.36
C GLY A 112 30.56 -1.95 18.87
N HIS A 113 30.02 -1.11 17.99
CA HIS A 113 29.04 -0.07 18.31
C HIS A 113 28.09 0.19 17.14
N TYR A 114 26.88 0.65 17.43
CA TYR A 114 25.91 1.03 16.39
C TYR A 114 26.38 2.23 15.56
N PRO A 115 25.91 2.37 14.30
CA PRO A 115 26.30 3.48 13.44
C PRO A 115 25.81 4.82 14.03
N PRO A 116 26.61 5.89 13.98
CA PRO A 116 26.18 7.21 14.47
C PRO A 116 25.04 7.78 13.63
N SER A 117 24.90 7.33 12.39
CA SER A 117 23.81 7.71 11.50
C SER A 117 23.62 6.68 10.38
N LEU A 118 22.45 6.67 9.73
CA LEU A 118 22.21 5.81 8.57
C LEU A 118 23.17 6.08 7.40
N GLN A 119 23.79 7.27 7.31
CA GLN A 119 24.77 7.54 6.26
C GLN A 119 26.05 6.70 6.43
N SER A 120 26.30 6.16 7.62
CA SER A 120 27.47 5.32 7.90
C SER A 120 27.34 3.90 7.32
N ILE A 121 26.14 3.51 6.89
CA ILE A 121 25.83 2.17 6.37
C ILE A 121 25.33 2.19 4.91
N GLY A 122 25.33 3.36 4.27
CA GLY A 122 24.91 3.53 2.88
C GLY A 122 24.65 4.99 2.53
N THR A 123 24.54 5.28 1.23
CA THR A 123 24.26 6.64 0.79
C THR A 123 22.78 7.02 1.03
N PRO A 124 22.47 8.30 1.31
CA PRO A 124 21.09 8.75 1.40
C PRO A 124 20.26 8.43 0.15
N GLU A 125 20.88 8.38 -1.02
CA GLU A 125 20.22 8.00 -2.27
C GLU A 125 19.89 6.50 -2.31
N GLU A 126 20.77 5.62 -1.86
CA GLU A 126 20.47 4.18 -1.77
C GLU A 126 19.33 3.92 -0.77
N LEU A 127 19.35 4.63 0.35
CA LEU A 127 18.34 4.50 1.41
C LEU A 127 17.01 5.18 1.03
N LYS A 128 17.03 6.28 0.27
CA LYS A 128 15.82 7.01 -0.19
C LYS A 128 15.28 6.55 -1.55
N LYS A 129 16.07 5.85 -2.39
CA LYS A 129 15.56 5.20 -3.61
C LYS A 129 14.51 4.14 -3.28
N GLY A 130 14.40 3.75 -2.01
CA GLY A 130 13.38 2.85 -1.52
C GLY A 130 11.95 3.41 -1.51
N THR A 131 11.00 2.50 -1.36
CA THR A 131 9.58 2.78 -1.09
C THR A 131 9.29 3.22 0.34
N LEU A 132 10.29 3.18 1.23
CA LEU A 132 10.17 3.63 2.61
C LEU A 132 9.76 5.11 2.66
N VAL A 133 8.65 5.38 3.36
CA VAL A 133 8.14 6.73 3.59
C VAL A 133 8.23 7.01 5.08
N LEU A 134 8.64 8.23 5.44
CA LEU A 134 8.72 8.70 6.83
C LEU A 134 9.48 7.69 7.73
N PHE A 135 10.69 7.35 7.33
CA PHE A 135 11.59 6.53 8.12
C PHE A 135 12.56 7.38 8.93
N GLY A 136 13.01 6.84 10.06
CA GLY A 136 13.92 7.51 10.98
C GLY A 136 14.85 6.53 11.66
N TYR A 137 16.00 7.06 12.06
CA TYR A 137 16.97 6.38 12.91
C TYR A 137 17.39 7.33 14.00
N ARG A 138 17.36 6.88 15.25
CA ARG A 138 17.83 7.63 16.40
C ARG A 138 18.70 6.73 17.26
N LEU A 139 19.90 7.17 17.53
CA LEU A 139 20.74 6.62 18.60
C LEU A 139 20.47 7.44 19.86
N PRO A 140 20.16 6.83 21.02
CA PRO A 140 20.01 7.57 22.27
C PRO A 140 21.35 8.19 22.68
N ASP A 141 21.33 9.44 23.18
CA ASP A 141 22.53 10.16 23.68
C ASP A 141 23.10 9.56 24.99
N ASN A 142 22.44 8.54 25.52
CA ASN A 142 22.74 7.92 26.80
C ASN A 142 24.10 7.21 26.69
N LYS A 143 25.07 7.61 27.52
CA LYS A 143 26.39 6.96 27.67
C LYS A 143 26.32 5.59 28.37
N GLU A 144 25.14 4.99 28.48
CA GLU A 144 25.01 3.63 28.94
C GLU A 144 25.36 2.72 27.77
N SER A 145 26.28 1.79 28.01
CA SER A 145 26.90 0.91 27.01
C SER A 145 25.90 0.03 26.24
N ASP A 146 24.63 0.01 26.65
CA ASP A 146 23.53 -0.76 26.09
C ASP A 146 22.43 0.10 25.44
N ALA A 147 22.67 1.39 25.19
CA ALA A 147 21.67 2.27 24.57
C ALA A 147 21.36 1.85 23.12
N GLN A 148 20.13 1.43 22.86
CA GLN A 148 19.75 0.81 21.58
C GLN A 148 19.22 1.81 20.57
N PRO A 149 19.60 1.64 19.29
CA PRO A 149 19.05 2.47 18.24
C PRO A 149 17.56 2.18 18.06
N ALA A 150 16.81 3.23 17.77
CA ALA A 150 15.45 3.12 17.24
C ALA A 150 15.51 3.32 15.73
N PHE A 151 15.22 2.27 14.97
CA PHE A 151 14.94 2.37 13.54
C PHE A 151 13.45 2.14 13.30
N PHE A 152 12.81 3.03 12.54
CA PHE A 152 11.37 2.93 12.28
C PHE A 152 10.99 3.48 10.91
N TYR A 153 9.84 3.04 10.40
CA TYR A 153 9.23 3.57 9.18
C TYR A 153 7.70 3.53 9.23
N MET A 154 7.02 4.34 8.41
CA MET A 154 5.56 4.38 8.41
C MET A 154 4.92 3.08 7.88
N SER A 155 3.94 2.55 8.62
CA SER A 155 3.22 1.35 8.23
C SER A 155 2.40 1.55 6.95
N THR A 156 2.25 0.49 6.16
CA THR A 156 1.55 0.56 4.87
C THR A 156 0.03 0.58 5.03
N TYR A 157 -0.51 -0.22 5.95
CA TYR A 157 -1.95 -0.48 6.09
C TYR A 157 -2.62 0.30 7.21
N VAL A 158 -1.85 0.74 8.20
CA VAL A 158 -2.39 1.44 9.37
C VAL A 158 -1.93 2.89 9.31
N ALA A 159 -2.90 3.80 9.23
CA ALA A 159 -2.62 5.23 9.21
C ALA A 159 -1.97 5.65 10.53
N LEU A 160 -0.95 6.51 10.45
CA LEU A 160 -0.27 7.09 11.61
C LEU A 160 0.47 6.10 12.51
N HIS A 161 0.66 4.85 12.08
CA HIS A 161 1.47 3.88 12.81
C HIS A 161 2.84 3.74 12.16
N VAL A 162 3.81 3.32 12.96
CA VAL A 162 5.16 3.00 12.53
C VAL A 162 5.49 1.54 12.81
N GLU A 163 6.27 0.95 11.93
CA GLU A 163 6.97 -0.30 12.18
C GLU A 163 8.32 0.08 12.77
N ARG A 164 8.58 -0.31 14.03
CA ARG A 164 9.85 -0.12 14.71
C ARG A 164 10.60 -1.43 14.79
N TYR A 165 11.91 -1.40 14.59
CA TYR A 165 12.74 -2.59 14.80
C TYR A 165 13.34 -2.58 16.21
N ASP A 166 13.10 -3.66 16.96
CA ASP A 166 13.79 -3.94 18.21
C ASP A 166 15.03 -4.80 17.92
N PHE A 167 16.21 -4.22 18.19
CA PHE A 167 17.50 -4.85 17.96
C PHE A 167 17.82 -5.94 19.00
N ASN A 168 17.16 -5.95 20.17
CA ASN A 168 17.29 -7.05 21.14
C ASN A 168 16.60 -8.31 20.65
N THR A 169 15.29 -8.19 20.42
CA THR A 169 14.45 -9.34 20.08
C THR A 169 14.55 -9.69 18.60
N ARG A 170 15.17 -8.81 17.79
CA ARG A 170 15.32 -8.89 16.33
C ARG A 170 13.96 -9.03 15.66
N ARG A 171 13.00 -8.27 16.16
CA ARG A 171 11.61 -8.31 15.73
C ARG A 171 11.13 -6.91 15.43
N TRP A 172 10.08 -6.89 14.62
CA TRP A 172 9.40 -5.67 14.29
C TRP A 172 8.17 -5.53 15.16
N GLU A 173 8.05 -4.35 15.74
CA GLU A 173 6.98 -3.96 16.63
C GLU A 173 6.15 -2.88 15.95
N HIS A 174 4.84 -2.99 16.10
CA HIS A 174 3.89 -2.08 15.49
C HIS A 174 3.43 -1.09 16.54
N GLU A 175 3.89 0.16 16.43
CA GLU A 175 3.71 1.18 17.46
C GLU A 175 2.98 2.41 16.90
N ILE A 176 2.23 3.09 17.78
CA ILE A 176 1.82 4.46 17.53
C ILE A 176 3.02 5.32 17.92
N PRO A 177 3.52 6.21 17.03
CA PRO A 177 4.61 7.09 17.38
C PRO A 177 4.20 7.97 18.57
N ASP A 178 4.90 7.82 19.70
CA ASP A 178 4.72 8.68 20.87
C ASP A 178 5.04 10.12 20.49
N ARG A 179 4.19 11.05 20.93
CA ARG A 179 4.43 12.48 20.79
C ARG A 179 5.36 12.93 21.92
N ASP A 180 6.66 12.82 21.67
CA ASP A 180 7.67 13.55 22.43
C ASP A 180 7.76 15.02 21.96
#